data_AF-A0A3N5TRK4-F1
#
_entry.id   AF-A0A3N5TRK4-F1
#
_cell.length_a   1.000
_cell.length_b   1.000
_cell.length_c   1.000
_cell.angle_alpha   90.00
_cell.angle_beta   90.00
_cell.angle_gamma   90.00
#
_symmetry.space_group_name_H-M   'P 1'
#
loop_
_entity.id
_entity.type
_entity.pdbx_description
1 polymer ?
#
loop_
_entity_poly.entity_id
_entity_poly.type
_entity_poly.pdbx_seq_one_letter_code
_entity_poly.pdbx_strand_id
1 'polypeptide(L)'
;MTASSRQNLPDAGWNFDNSYARLPEAFHVRVNPVPVPAPKLVVFNTALAQFLGLNPDALKGDEGGAVFSGNRIPEGAEPISQAYAGHQFGSFTMLGDGRAILLGEQLTPRGERFDIQYKG
;
A
#
# COMPACT_ATOMS: atom_id res chain seq x y z
N MET A 1 28.04 -20.77 16.37
CA MET A 1 27.58 -19.60 17.14
C MET A 1 26.33 -19.08 16.47
N THR A 2 25.22 -19.18 17.21
CA THR A 2 23.87 -18.59 16.99
C THR A 2 23.34 -18.50 15.55
N ALA A 3 22.65 -19.57 15.13
CA ALA A 3 21.60 -19.46 14.14
C ALA A 3 20.53 -18.50 14.68
N SER A 4 20.39 -17.34 14.03
CA SER A 4 19.28 -16.41 14.30
C SER A 4 17.99 -17.13 13.96
N SER A 5 17.21 -17.47 14.98
CA SER A 5 15.86 -17.98 14.85
C SER A 5 15.03 -16.96 14.07
N ARG A 6 14.79 -17.23 12.78
CA ARG A 6 13.66 -16.62 12.08
C ARG A 6 12.42 -17.12 12.81
N GLN A 7 11.89 -16.32 13.72
CA GLN A 7 10.54 -16.55 14.19
C GLN A 7 9.67 -16.58 12.94
N ASN A 8 8.87 -17.63 12.77
CA ASN A 8 7.81 -17.68 11.76
C ASN A 8 6.85 -16.55 12.09
N LEU A 9 7.13 -15.36 11.57
CA LEU A 9 6.17 -14.26 11.60
C LEU A 9 4.95 -14.76 10.82
N PRO A 10 3.75 -14.62 11.39
CA PRO A 10 2.55 -14.98 10.67
C PRO A 10 2.49 -14.16 9.38
N ASP A 11 2.16 -14.82 8.27
CA ASP A 11 1.98 -14.15 6.98
C ASP A 11 0.91 -13.05 7.10
N ALA A 12 1.21 -11.87 6.54
CA ALA A 12 0.31 -10.72 6.54
C ALA A 12 -0.89 -10.92 5.60
N GLY A 13 -0.81 -11.87 4.64
CA GLY A 13 -1.92 -12.22 3.75
C GLY A 13 -2.08 -11.30 2.54
N TRP A 14 -1.01 -10.61 2.13
CA TRP A 14 -1.02 -9.78 0.92
C TRP A 14 -1.25 -10.65 -0.32
N ASN A 15 -2.17 -10.21 -1.17
CA ASN A 15 -2.58 -10.90 -2.39
C ASN A 15 -2.83 -9.85 -3.49
N PHE A 16 -1.75 -9.29 -4.00
CA PHE A 16 -1.80 -8.21 -4.98
C PHE A 16 -2.08 -8.72 -6.39
N ASP A 17 -2.94 -8.01 -7.11
CA ASP A 17 -3.04 -8.11 -8.56
C ASP A 17 -3.22 -6.70 -9.15
N ASN A 18 -2.09 -6.11 -9.58
CA ASN A 18 -1.99 -4.69 -9.91
C ASN A 18 -2.46 -4.41 -11.34
N SER A 19 -3.79 -4.40 -11.54
CA SER A 19 -4.42 -4.13 -12.83
C SER A 19 -4.11 -2.73 -13.37
N TYR A 20 -4.05 -1.70 -12.51
CA TYR A 20 -3.77 -0.33 -12.94
C TYR A 20 -2.31 -0.15 -13.39
N ALA A 21 -1.36 -0.80 -12.70
CA ALA A 21 0.06 -0.74 -13.03
C ALA A 21 0.42 -1.39 -14.39
N ARG A 22 -0.53 -2.13 -15.00
CA ARG A 22 -0.41 -2.71 -16.35
C ARG A 22 -0.96 -1.82 -17.46
N LEU A 23 -1.59 -0.69 -17.12
CA LEU A 23 -2.02 0.30 -18.10
C LEU A 23 -0.81 1.00 -18.75
N PRO A 24 -0.98 1.69 -19.90
CA PRO A 24 0.09 2.48 -20.49
C PRO A 24 0.71 3.49 -19.52
N GLU A 25 2.01 3.78 -19.69
CA GLU A 25 2.75 4.72 -18.84
C GLU A 25 2.19 6.15 -18.86
N ALA A 26 1.32 6.49 -19.82
CA ALA A 26 0.62 7.78 -19.82
C ALA A 26 -0.34 7.95 -18.63
N PHE A 27 -0.79 6.87 -17.99
CA PHE A 27 -1.76 6.91 -16.88
C PHE A 27 -1.11 7.01 -15.51
N HIS A 28 0.17 6.64 -15.38
CA HIS A 28 0.83 6.57 -14.10
C HIS A 28 2.35 6.58 -14.24
N VAL A 29 3.03 6.87 -13.13
CA VAL A 29 4.47 6.65 -13.00
C VAL A 29 4.75 5.71 -11.84
N ARG A 30 5.74 4.82 -11.99
CA ARG A 30 6.19 3.93 -10.91
C ARG A 30 7.01 4.75 -9.92
N VAL A 31 6.62 4.72 -8.64
CA VAL A 31 7.27 5.50 -7.58
C VAL A 31 7.18 4.76 -6.26
N ASN A 32 8.33 4.58 -5.60
CA ASN A 32 8.36 3.99 -4.27
C ASN A 32 8.03 5.05 -3.21
N PRO A 33 7.34 4.67 -2.11
CA PRO A 33 7.19 5.52 -0.94
C PRO A 33 8.55 5.98 -0.38
N VAL A 34 8.58 7.18 0.18
CA VAL A 34 9.76 7.72 0.86
C VAL A 34 9.74 7.27 2.33
N PRO A 35 10.76 6.54 2.81
CA PRO A 35 10.78 6.05 4.19
C PRO A 35 10.84 7.18 5.23
N VAL A 36 10.21 6.95 6.39
CA VAL A 36 10.17 7.89 7.52
C VAL A 36 10.92 7.35 8.74
N PRO A 37 11.46 8.21 9.62
CA PRO A 37 12.14 7.76 10.83
C PRO A 37 11.14 7.22 11.87
N ALA A 38 11.46 6.07 12.47
CA ALA A 38 10.77 5.48 13.62
C ALA A 38 9.21 5.43 13.49
N PRO A 39 8.67 4.78 12.45
CA PRO A 39 7.23 4.70 12.24
C PRO A 39 6.54 3.92 13.38
N LYS A 40 5.37 4.39 13.79
CA LYS A 40 4.53 3.72 14.80
C LYS A 40 3.06 3.78 14.40
N LEU A 41 2.35 2.67 14.62
CA LEU A 41 0.91 2.63 14.46
C LEU A 41 0.22 3.35 15.63
N VAL A 42 -0.67 4.29 15.31
CA VAL A 42 -1.49 5.00 16.30
C VAL A 42 -2.87 4.36 16.42
N VAL A 43 -3.50 4.07 15.29
CA VAL A 43 -4.80 3.40 15.20
C VAL A 43 -4.77 2.41 14.04
N PHE A 44 -5.36 1.24 14.24
CA PHE A 44 -5.44 0.19 13.22
C PHE A 44 -6.86 -0.40 13.15
N ASN A 45 -7.45 -0.42 11.95
CA ASN A 45 -8.79 -0.96 11.74
C ASN A 45 -8.74 -2.48 11.52
N THR A 46 -8.93 -3.24 12.60
CA THR A 46 -8.89 -4.71 12.60
C THR A 46 -9.98 -5.32 11.69
N ALA A 47 -11.20 -4.77 11.75
CA ALA A 47 -12.32 -5.31 10.98
C ALA A 47 -12.10 -5.15 9.46
N LEU A 48 -11.53 -4.01 9.03
CA LEU A 48 -11.18 -3.79 7.63
C LEU A 48 -10.06 -4.73 7.17
N ALA A 49 -9.02 -4.92 7.99
CA ALA A 49 -7.93 -5.83 7.64
C ALA A 49 -8.46 -7.26 7.40
N GLN A 50 -9.31 -7.77 8.30
CA GLN A 50 -9.94 -9.08 8.14
C GLN A 50 -10.83 -9.15 6.90
N PHE A 51 -11.61 -8.11 6.62
CA PHE A 51 -12.43 -8.02 5.41
C PHE A 51 -11.59 -8.12 4.13
N LEU A 52 -10.42 -7.46 4.10
CA LEU A 52 -9.47 -7.51 2.99
C LEU A 52 -8.71 -8.84 2.88
N GLY A 53 -8.91 -9.78 3.81
CA GLY A 53 -8.17 -11.04 3.89
C GLY A 53 -6.78 -10.91 4.52
N LEU A 54 -6.47 -9.77 5.13
CA LEU A 54 -5.19 -9.51 5.79
C LEU A 54 -5.21 -10.00 7.23
N ASN A 55 -4.06 -10.43 7.72
CA ASN A 55 -3.88 -10.87 9.09
C ASN A 55 -3.59 -9.68 10.04
N PRO A 56 -4.53 -9.32 10.94
CA PRO A 56 -4.33 -8.20 11.86
C PRO A 56 -3.17 -8.42 12.84
N ASP A 57 -2.91 -9.66 13.25
CA ASP A 57 -1.91 -9.95 14.28
C ASP A 57 -0.49 -9.79 13.72
N ALA A 58 -0.31 -10.05 12.42
CA ALA A 58 0.92 -9.74 11.70
C ALA A 58 1.11 -8.22 11.49
N LEU A 59 0.01 -7.47 11.32
CA LEU A 59 0.01 -6.07 10.88
C LEU A 59 -0.19 -5.03 11.99
N LYS A 60 -0.48 -5.42 13.24
CA LYS A 60 -0.62 -4.49 14.37
C LYS A 60 0.70 -4.08 15.02
N GLY A 61 1.79 -4.78 14.71
CA GLY A 61 3.12 -4.55 15.29
C GLY A 61 4.02 -3.66 14.45
N ASP A 62 5.33 -3.77 14.70
CA ASP A 62 6.38 -3.02 14.00
C ASP A 62 6.36 -3.28 12.49
N GLU A 63 5.99 -4.50 12.06
CA GLU A 63 5.87 -4.85 10.64
C GLU A 63 4.80 -3.99 9.94
N GLY A 64 3.62 -3.86 10.52
CA GLY A 64 2.59 -2.97 9.97
C GLY A 64 3.01 -1.52 10.04
N GLY A 65 3.69 -1.10 11.10
CA GLY A 65 4.31 0.23 11.18
C GLY A 65 5.24 0.49 10.00
N ALA A 66 6.12 -0.46 9.67
CA ALA A 66 7.03 -0.35 8.54
C ALA A 66 6.31 -0.39 7.17
N VAL A 67 5.30 -1.24 7.01
CA VAL A 67 4.53 -1.34 5.76
C VAL A 67 3.71 -0.07 5.53
N PHE A 68 2.81 0.29 6.44
CA PHE A 68 1.87 1.41 6.25
C PHE A 68 2.51 2.79 6.27
N SER A 69 3.79 2.89 6.66
CA SER A 69 4.57 4.12 6.53
C SER A 69 5.44 4.17 5.26
N GLY A 70 5.42 3.13 4.43
CA GLY A 70 6.24 3.05 3.22
C GLY A 70 7.70 2.67 3.46
N ASN A 71 8.10 2.34 4.69
CA ASN A 71 9.45 1.87 4.99
C ASN A 71 9.72 0.44 4.49
N ARG A 72 8.66 -0.34 4.28
CA ARG A 72 8.72 -1.67 3.65
C ARG A 72 7.62 -1.78 2.61
N ILE A 73 7.98 -2.26 1.42
CA ILE A 73 7.03 -2.59 0.37
C ILE A 73 6.76 -4.10 0.46
N PRO A 74 5.49 -4.53 0.66
CA PRO A 74 5.15 -5.94 0.66
C PRO A 74 5.46 -6.62 -0.68
N GLU A 75 5.72 -7.93 -0.66
CA GLU A 75 5.92 -8.71 -1.88
C GLU A 75 4.68 -8.64 -2.79
N GLY A 76 4.90 -8.51 -4.10
CA GLY A 76 3.83 -8.40 -5.10
C GLY A 76 3.23 -7.00 -5.28
N ALA A 77 3.54 -6.03 -4.42
CA ALA A 77 3.11 -4.65 -4.60
C ALA A 77 3.83 -3.98 -5.79
N GLU A 78 3.12 -3.13 -6.53
CA GLU A 78 3.66 -2.33 -7.63
C GLU A 78 3.29 -0.85 -7.44
N PRO A 79 4.06 -0.09 -6.64
CA PRO A 79 3.69 1.25 -6.26
C PRO A 79 3.70 2.24 -7.43
N ILE A 80 2.59 2.97 -7.61
CA ILE A 80 2.42 3.97 -8.66
C ILE A 80 1.80 5.28 -8.14
N SER A 81 2.06 6.37 -8.85
CA SER A 81 1.36 7.65 -8.74
C SER A 81 0.53 7.85 -10.00
N GLN A 82 -0.78 8.05 -9.86
CA GLN A 82 -1.67 8.21 -11.00
C GLN A 82 -1.62 9.64 -11.56
N ALA A 83 -1.78 9.75 -12.89
CA ALA A 83 -1.92 11.01 -13.58
C ALA A 83 -3.40 11.36 -13.74
N TYR A 84 -3.78 12.57 -13.37
CA TYR A 84 -5.12 13.10 -13.63
C TYR A 84 -5.09 14.62 -13.74
N ALA A 85 -6.20 15.20 -14.19
CA ALA A 85 -6.38 16.64 -14.31
C ALA A 85 -7.79 17.00 -13.82
N GLY A 86 -8.06 18.29 -13.64
CA GLY A 86 -9.37 18.73 -13.20
C GLY A 86 -9.55 20.23 -13.32
N HIS A 87 -10.79 20.68 -13.12
CA HIS A 87 -11.08 22.09 -12.97
C HIS A 87 -11.01 22.46 -11.50
N GLN A 88 -10.09 23.35 -11.13
CA GLN A 88 -10.02 23.93 -9.80
C GLN A 88 -10.36 25.42 -9.90
N PHE A 89 -11.32 25.86 -9.09
CA PHE A 89 -11.79 27.26 -9.05
C PHE A 89 -12.13 27.83 -10.44
N GLY A 90 -12.72 27.00 -11.33
CA GLY A 90 -13.15 27.42 -12.67
C GLY A 90 -12.08 27.36 -13.77
N SER A 91 -10.84 26.98 -13.45
CA SER A 91 -9.75 26.84 -14.43
C SER A 91 -9.28 25.40 -14.56
N PHE A 92 -8.95 24.96 -15.78
CA PHE A 92 -8.36 23.65 -16.02
C PHE A 92 -6.90 23.61 -15.53
N THR A 93 -6.54 22.55 -14.80
CA THR A 93 -5.16 22.32 -14.34
C THR A 93 -4.79 20.83 -14.41
N MET A 94 -3.53 20.56 -14.71
CA MET A 94 -2.94 19.25 -14.48
C MET A 94 -2.79 19.00 -12.99
N LEU A 95 -3.09 17.78 -12.55
CA LEU A 95 -2.98 17.32 -11.18
C LEU A 95 -2.19 16.00 -11.19
N GLY A 96 -2.60 15.05 -10.36
CA GLY A 96 -1.92 13.78 -10.15
C GLY A 96 -1.79 13.47 -8.66
N ASP A 97 -1.35 12.27 -8.35
CA ASP A 97 -1.07 11.85 -6.97
C ASP A 97 0.22 12.48 -6.42
N GLY A 98 0.23 13.80 -6.24
CA GLY A 98 1.42 14.54 -5.77
C GLY A 98 1.85 14.26 -4.33
N ARG A 99 1.04 13.54 -3.55
CA ARG A 99 1.28 13.12 -2.15
C ARG A 99 0.51 11.85 -1.78
N ALA A 100 0.25 11.04 -2.79
CA ALA A 100 -0.41 9.76 -2.63
C ALA A 100 0.31 8.73 -3.50
N ILE A 101 0.26 7.47 -3.09
CA ILE A 101 0.85 6.37 -3.84
C ILE A 101 -0.15 5.22 -3.75
N LEU A 102 -0.62 4.73 -4.90
CA LEU A 102 -1.28 3.43 -4.95
C LEU A 102 -0.21 2.37 -4.75
N LEU A 103 -0.18 1.73 -3.58
CA LEU A 103 0.78 0.66 -3.28
C LEU A 103 0.54 -0.56 -4.18
N GLY A 104 -0.74 -0.87 -4.39
CA GLY A 104 -1.20 -1.99 -5.18
C GLY A 104 -2.68 -2.27 -4.95
N GLU A 105 -3.18 -3.31 -5.62
CA GLU A 105 -4.59 -3.72 -5.59
C GLU A 105 -4.73 -5.07 -4.88
N GLN A 106 -5.31 -5.10 -3.69
CA GLN A 106 -5.54 -6.30 -2.88
C GLN A 106 -6.78 -7.04 -3.34
N LEU A 107 -6.67 -8.36 -3.56
CA LEU A 107 -7.81 -9.24 -3.74
C LEU A 107 -8.29 -9.80 -2.38
N THR A 108 -9.57 -9.62 -2.07
CA THR A 108 -10.20 -10.21 -0.88
C THR A 108 -10.36 -11.73 -1.04
N PRO A 109 -10.64 -12.48 0.05
CA PRO A 109 -10.94 -13.92 -0.05
C PRO A 109 -12.18 -14.24 -0.91
N ARG A 110 -13.02 -13.25 -1.20
CA ARG A 110 -14.18 -13.36 -2.11
C ARG A 110 -13.84 -13.02 -3.56
N GLY A 111 -12.59 -12.63 -3.84
CA GLY A 111 -12.13 -12.22 -5.16
C GLY A 111 -12.48 -10.77 -5.53
N GLU A 112 -12.92 -9.94 -4.57
CA GLU A 112 -13.16 -8.52 -4.79
C GLU A 112 -11.84 -7.76 -4.76
N ARG A 113 -11.71 -6.68 -5.55
CA ARG A 113 -10.48 -5.90 -5.65
C ARG A 113 -10.60 -4.57 -4.93
N PHE A 114 -9.61 -4.23 -4.12
CA PHE A 114 -9.52 -2.94 -3.43
C PHE A 114 -8.13 -2.32 -3.57
N ASP A 115 -8.11 -1.03 -3.89
CA ASP A 115 -6.89 -0.22 -3.90
C ASP A 115 -6.37 -0.03 -2.48
N ILE A 116 -5.07 -0.23 -2.30
CA ILE A 116 -4.34 0.14 -1.09
C ILE A 116 -3.55 1.40 -1.39
N GLN A 117 -4.10 2.56 -1.04
CA GLN A 117 -3.47 3.85 -1.31
C GLN A 117 -2.86 4.44 -0.03
N TYR A 118 -1.57 4.78 -0.10
CA TYR A 118 -0.90 5.57 0.92
C TYR A 118 -1.11 7.05 0.65
N LYS A 119 -1.35 7.80 1.72
CA LYS A 119 -1.52 9.25 1.69
C LYS A 119 -0.62 9.87 2.74
N GLY A 120 0.32 10.70 2.31
CA GLY A 120 1.36 11.26 3.17
C GLY A 120 2.37 12.04 2.37
#